data_AF-A0A957VNK2-F1
#
_entry.id   AF-A0A957VNK2-F1
#
_cell.length_a   1.000
_cell.length_b   1.000
_cell.length_c   1.000
_cell.angle_alpha   90.00
_cell.angle_beta   90.00
_cell.angle_gamma   90.00
#
_symmetry.space_group_name_H-M   'P 1'
#
loop_
_entity.id
_entity.type
_entity.pdbx_description
1 polymer ?
#
loop_
_entity_poly.entity_id
_entity_poly.type
_entity_poly.pdbx_seq_one_letter_code
_entity_poly.pdbx_strand_id
1 'polypeptide(L)'
;MSHALAFTHTRPTSTDVPACCAAPAAVAQPAITYDEAIAAELAPLVALLDTLPRSVRPGTRWLAINLLEGAVTAAQVVEAPAVAELATAVAAAQARLAAVYGDDLPIAIADGRYQFAHQVAQQVVSGRSAAPTRSDRSDRVLTHPWLGLVLFAAIMYVTFNLVQAVASPYVDWIDGVFNGPLAQGTAALLAMVGAPAWLTSLVVDGVIPGVGGVLAFVPSLLMLYLALGLLEQSGYLARAAFVMDRFMSVIGLHGKSFVPLILGFGCNVPAIYATRTIESPTARRLTALLVPFMSCTARLPIYVIFGLAFFPHRAGLVIWGLYLLGMVVAALVAAVLTRTMLRSDSAGAMIMELPPYQAPAWRDIGRQAMQRSGS
;
A
#
# COMPACT_ATOMS: atom_id res chain seq x y z
N MET A 1 43.83 -23.99 -49.25
CA MET A 1 43.97 -23.41 -47.90
C MET A 1 42.55 -23.20 -47.38
N SER A 2 42.04 -24.11 -46.53
CA SER A 2 42.05 -23.99 -45.05
C SER A 2 40.96 -22.99 -44.61
N HIS A 3 39.94 -23.28 -43.78
CA HIS A 3 39.53 -24.40 -42.94
C HIS A 3 38.00 -24.29 -42.76
N ALA A 4 37.26 -25.40 -42.86
CA ALA A 4 35.90 -25.55 -42.37
C ALA A 4 35.95 -26.58 -41.22
N LEU A 5 35.49 -26.21 -40.02
CA LEU A 5 35.36 -27.13 -38.89
C LEU A 5 33.88 -27.47 -38.69
N ALA A 6 33.51 -28.63 -39.22
CA ALA A 6 32.31 -29.35 -38.83
C ALA A 6 32.64 -30.22 -37.61
N PHE A 7 31.97 -30.00 -36.49
CA PHE A 7 32.02 -30.90 -35.34
C PHE A 7 30.85 -31.88 -35.43
N THR A 8 31.17 -33.09 -35.87
CA THR A 8 30.33 -34.29 -35.76
C THR A 8 30.49 -34.86 -34.34
N HIS A 9 29.43 -34.80 -33.52
CA HIS A 9 29.41 -35.54 -32.25
C HIS A 9 28.93 -36.97 -32.51
N THR A 10 29.88 -37.90 -32.45
CA THR A 10 29.65 -39.34 -32.30
C THR A 10 29.04 -39.63 -30.92
N ARG A 11 27.96 -40.42 -30.87
CA ARG A 11 27.37 -40.94 -29.63
C ARG A 11 28.32 -41.98 -29.02
N PRO A 12 28.67 -41.91 -27.72
CA PRO A 12 29.35 -43.02 -27.05
C PRO A 12 28.36 -44.17 -26.81
N THR A 13 28.85 -45.37 -27.08
CA THR A 13 28.18 -46.67 -26.92
C THR A 13 27.97 -47.04 -25.45
N SER A 14 26.84 -47.69 -25.21
CA SER A 14 26.35 -48.15 -23.92
C SER A 14 27.13 -49.34 -23.36
N THR A 15 28.03 -49.10 -22.41
CA THR A 15 28.40 -50.01 -21.32
C THR A 15 29.35 -49.24 -20.40
N ASP A 16 29.13 -49.30 -19.10
CA ASP A 16 29.91 -48.64 -18.02
C ASP A 16 29.46 -47.24 -17.60
N VAL A 17 28.20 -47.11 -17.18
CA VAL A 17 27.81 -46.06 -16.22
C VAL A 17 27.58 -46.74 -14.86
N PRO A 18 28.33 -46.38 -13.80
CA PRO A 18 28.15 -46.94 -12.46
C PRO A 18 26.74 -46.65 -11.95
N ALA A 19 26.21 -47.56 -11.13
CA ALA A 19 24.85 -47.67 -10.60
C ALA A 19 24.37 -46.49 -9.71
N CYS A 20 24.54 -45.25 -10.15
CA CYS A 20 24.11 -44.02 -9.47
C CYS A 20 22.89 -43.36 -10.16
N CYS A 21 22.50 -43.84 -11.35
CA CYS A 21 21.36 -43.33 -12.11
C CYS A 21 20.17 -44.31 -12.11
N ALA A 22 19.85 -44.91 -10.96
CA ALA A 22 18.49 -45.40 -10.77
C ALA A 22 17.58 -44.16 -10.80
N ALA A 23 16.59 -44.13 -11.70
CA ALA A 23 15.57 -43.10 -11.71
C ALA A 23 15.05 -42.92 -10.28
N PRO A 24 14.98 -41.68 -9.75
CA PRO A 24 14.47 -41.49 -8.39
C PRO A 24 13.10 -42.14 -8.32
N ALA A 25 12.94 -43.07 -7.36
CA ALA A 25 11.66 -43.69 -7.07
C ALA A 25 10.62 -42.57 -7.01
N ALA A 26 9.49 -42.74 -7.71
CA ALA A 26 8.43 -41.74 -7.81
C ALA A 26 8.13 -41.21 -6.40
N VAL A 27 8.61 -39.99 -6.10
CA VAL A 27 8.35 -39.35 -4.82
C VAL A 27 6.85 -39.14 -4.79
N ALA A 28 6.16 -39.86 -3.90
CA ALA A 28 4.74 -39.66 -3.66
C ALA A 28 4.56 -38.17 -3.40
N GLN A 29 3.86 -37.47 -4.30
CA GLN A 29 3.67 -36.04 -4.17
C GLN A 29 2.91 -35.81 -2.86
N PRO A 30 3.50 -35.10 -1.89
CA PRO A 30 2.85 -34.91 -0.60
C PRO A 30 1.58 -34.09 -0.82
N ALA A 31 0.44 -34.69 -0.52
CA ALA A 31 -0.86 -34.06 -0.69
C ALA A 31 -1.14 -33.13 0.50
N ILE A 32 -1.55 -31.90 0.21
CA ILE A 32 -2.00 -30.96 1.24
C ILE A 32 -3.23 -31.57 1.93
N THR A 33 -3.14 -31.72 3.24
CA THR A 33 -4.25 -32.19 4.09
C THR A 33 -5.03 -30.97 4.54
N TYR A 34 -6.32 -30.95 4.23
CA TYR A 34 -7.23 -29.90 4.69
C TYR A 34 -8.05 -30.43 5.86
N ASP A 35 -8.73 -29.51 6.54
CA ASP A 35 -9.70 -29.84 7.59
C ASP A 35 -10.80 -30.79 7.07
N GLU A 36 -11.40 -31.56 7.98
CA GLU A 36 -12.29 -32.68 7.65
C GLU A 36 -13.49 -32.22 6.81
N ALA A 37 -14.04 -31.04 7.11
CA ALA A 37 -15.15 -30.46 6.35
C ALA A 37 -14.77 -30.14 4.90
N ILE A 38 -13.58 -29.57 4.68
CA ILE A 38 -13.07 -29.25 3.33
C ILE A 38 -12.74 -30.56 2.59
N ALA A 39 -12.12 -31.53 3.27
CA ALA A 39 -11.77 -32.82 2.69
C ALA A 39 -13.01 -33.62 2.24
N ALA A 40 -14.10 -33.57 3.04
CA ALA A 40 -15.36 -34.24 2.73
C ALA A 40 -16.01 -33.72 1.44
N GLU A 41 -15.92 -32.42 1.17
CA GLU A 41 -16.44 -31.79 -0.05
C GLU A 41 -15.50 -31.94 -1.25
N LEU A 42 -14.20 -32.08 -1.00
CA LEU A 42 -13.20 -32.26 -2.04
C LEU A 42 -13.31 -33.62 -2.74
N ALA A 43 -13.55 -34.69 -1.99
CA ALA A 43 -13.64 -36.05 -2.52
C ALA A 43 -14.70 -36.21 -3.63
N PRO A 44 -15.97 -35.78 -3.45
CA PRO A 44 -17.00 -35.90 -4.49
C PRO A 44 -16.69 -35.01 -5.71
N LEU A 45 -16.13 -33.82 -5.52
CA LEU A 45 -15.75 -32.94 -6.63
C LEU A 45 -14.61 -33.53 -7.47
N VAL A 46 -13.63 -34.16 -6.83
CA VAL A 46 -12.56 -34.88 -7.52
C VAL A 46 -13.12 -36.04 -8.34
N ALA A 47 -14.01 -36.85 -7.75
CA ALA A 47 -14.65 -37.96 -8.45
C ALA A 47 -15.48 -37.49 -9.66
N LEU A 48 -16.22 -36.39 -9.50
CA LEU A 48 -16.97 -35.79 -10.60
C LEU A 48 -16.04 -35.31 -11.73
N LEU A 49 -14.97 -34.59 -11.38
CA LEU A 49 -13.97 -34.15 -12.36
C LEU A 49 -13.29 -35.33 -13.07
N ASP A 50 -13.09 -36.48 -12.41
CA ASP A 50 -12.57 -37.72 -13.02
C ASP A 50 -13.48 -38.33 -14.08
N THR A 51 -14.79 -38.09 -14.00
CA THR A 51 -15.74 -38.57 -15.00
C THR A 51 -15.96 -37.62 -16.18
N LEU A 52 -15.59 -36.34 -16.05
CA LEU A 52 -15.89 -35.31 -17.05
C LEU A 52 -14.73 -35.10 -18.04
N PRO A 53 -15.03 -34.89 -19.34
CA PRO A 53 -14.03 -34.49 -20.33
C PRO A 53 -13.52 -33.08 -20.03
N ARG A 54 -12.23 -32.94 -19.73
CA ARG A 54 -11.64 -31.65 -19.29
C ARG A 54 -10.93 -30.94 -20.43
N SER A 55 -11.09 -29.62 -20.46
CA SER A 55 -10.35 -28.74 -21.38
C SER A 55 -8.96 -28.37 -20.86
N VAL A 56 -8.69 -28.60 -19.56
CA VAL A 56 -7.46 -28.18 -18.87
C VAL A 56 -6.68 -29.37 -18.31
N ARG A 57 -5.35 -29.32 -18.43
CA ARG A 57 -4.41 -30.38 -18.04
C ARG A 57 -4.02 -30.52 -16.54
N PRO A 58 -4.28 -29.58 -15.62
CA PRO A 58 -3.95 -29.75 -14.21
C PRO A 58 -4.63 -30.96 -13.57
N GLY A 59 -4.07 -31.45 -12.45
CA GLY A 59 -4.66 -32.53 -11.68
C GLY A 59 -6.05 -32.19 -11.11
N THR A 60 -6.93 -33.19 -11.01
CA THR A 60 -8.31 -33.05 -10.50
C THR A 60 -8.39 -32.38 -9.15
N ARG A 61 -7.54 -32.81 -8.21
CA ARG A 61 -7.53 -32.27 -6.85
C ARG A 61 -7.24 -30.78 -6.84
N TRP A 62 -6.30 -30.31 -7.66
CA TRP A 62 -6.00 -28.89 -7.78
C TRP A 62 -7.18 -28.11 -8.35
N LEU A 63 -7.83 -28.63 -9.39
CA LEU A 63 -9.02 -28.00 -9.98
C LEU A 63 -10.18 -27.93 -8.97
N ALA A 64 -10.43 -29.00 -8.22
CA ALA A 64 -11.46 -29.02 -7.18
C ALA A 64 -11.23 -27.95 -6.11
N ILE A 65 -9.99 -27.78 -5.64
CA ILE A 65 -9.63 -26.74 -4.66
C ILE A 65 -9.88 -25.34 -5.24
N ASN A 66 -9.43 -25.07 -6.46
CA ASN A 66 -9.60 -23.75 -7.07
C ASN A 66 -11.06 -23.42 -7.41
N LEU A 67 -11.87 -24.42 -7.72
CA LEU A 67 -13.31 -24.27 -7.89
C LEU A 67 -13.99 -23.93 -6.55
N LEU A 68 -13.60 -24.59 -5.46
CA LEU A 68 -14.09 -24.28 -4.10
C LEU A 68 -13.67 -22.87 -3.64
N GLU A 69 -12.42 -22.47 -3.92
CA GLU A 69 -11.87 -21.15 -3.61
C GLU A 69 -12.51 -20.03 -4.47
N GLY A 70 -13.18 -20.39 -5.58
CA GLY A 70 -13.78 -19.45 -6.53
C GLY A 70 -12.77 -18.77 -7.47
N ALA A 71 -11.51 -19.24 -7.48
CA ALA A 71 -10.44 -18.73 -8.34
C ALA A 71 -10.64 -19.11 -9.82
N VAL A 72 -11.35 -20.23 -10.07
CA VAL A 72 -11.67 -20.72 -11.41
C VAL A 72 -13.16 -21.05 -11.46
N THR A 73 -13.79 -20.82 -12.60
CA THR A 73 -15.21 -21.14 -12.81
C THR A 73 -15.39 -22.45 -13.56
N ALA A 74 -16.51 -23.14 -13.37
CA ALA A 74 -16.81 -24.41 -14.05
C ALA A 74 -16.69 -24.31 -15.58
N ALA A 75 -17.08 -23.15 -16.16
CA ALA A 75 -16.98 -22.88 -17.60
C ALA A 75 -15.55 -22.81 -18.13
N GLN A 76 -14.55 -22.58 -17.27
CA GLN A 76 -13.14 -22.57 -17.64
C GLN A 76 -12.51 -23.98 -17.59
N VAL A 77 -13.18 -24.96 -16.98
CA VAL A 77 -12.63 -26.30 -16.71
C VAL A 77 -13.18 -27.39 -17.63
N VAL A 78 -14.46 -27.27 -17.97
CA VAL A 78 -15.23 -28.27 -18.72
C VAL A 78 -16.04 -27.59 -19.81
N GLU A 79 -16.31 -28.29 -20.92
CA GLU A 79 -17.16 -27.79 -21.99
C GLU A 79 -18.66 -28.11 -21.76
N ALA A 80 -19.55 -27.41 -22.44
CA ALA A 80 -20.99 -27.68 -22.35
C ALA A 80 -21.31 -29.10 -22.90
N PRO A 81 -22.24 -29.85 -22.29
CA PRO A 81 -23.20 -29.45 -21.25
C PRO A 81 -22.72 -29.63 -19.79
N ALA A 82 -21.56 -30.24 -19.58
CA ALA A 82 -21.09 -30.63 -18.24
C ALA A 82 -20.72 -29.46 -17.31
N VAL A 83 -20.66 -28.23 -17.85
CA VAL A 83 -20.53 -26.99 -17.06
C VAL A 83 -21.64 -26.83 -16.03
N ALA A 84 -22.89 -27.16 -16.38
CA ALA A 84 -24.03 -26.96 -15.48
C ALA A 84 -23.99 -27.93 -14.29
N GLU A 85 -23.62 -29.18 -14.55
CA GLU A 85 -23.46 -30.22 -13.53
C GLU A 85 -22.33 -29.87 -12.55
N LEU A 86 -21.17 -29.46 -13.08
CA LEU A 86 -20.04 -29.05 -12.23
C LEU A 86 -20.35 -27.76 -11.45
N ALA A 87 -20.99 -26.77 -12.07
CA ALA A 87 -21.34 -25.52 -11.40
C ALA A 87 -22.33 -25.73 -10.24
N THR A 88 -23.32 -26.59 -10.42
CA THR A 88 -24.29 -26.92 -9.36
C THR A 88 -23.64 -27.70 -8.22
N ALA A 89 -22.76 -28.67 -8.52
CA ALA A 89 -22.02 -29.40 -7.50
C ALA A 89 -21.09 -28.48 -6.69
N VAL A 90 -20.35 -27.58 -7.36
CA VAL A 90 -19.45 -26.61 -6.70
C VAL A 90 -20.24 -25.62 -5.85
N ALA A 91 -21.34 -25.06 -6.36
CA ALA A 91 -22.17 -24.13 -5.60
C ALA A 91 -22.79 -24.79 -4.35
N ALA A 92 -23.21 -26.05 -4.44
CA ALA A 92 -23.73 -26.79 -3.31
C ALA A 92 -22.65 -27.07 -2.25
N ALA A 93 -21.42 -27.42 -2.67
CA ALA A 93 -20.29 -27.63 -1.78
C ALA A 93 -19.87 -26.31 -1.09
N GLN A 94 -19.81 -25.21 -1.84
CA GLN A 94 -19.54 -23.87 -1.29
C GLN A 94 -20.61 -23.45 -0.28
N ALA A 95 -21.89 -23.69 -0.55
CA ALA A 95 -22.97 -23.36 0.39
C ALA A 95 -22.87 -24.17 1.70
N ARG A 96 -22.50 -25.46 1.64
CA ARG A 96 -22.26 -26.29 2.82
C ARG A 96 -21.06 -25.80 3.62
N LEU A 97 -19.97 -25.46 2.94
CA LEU A 97 -18.77 -24.92 3.59
C LEU A 97 -18.99 -23.52 4.16
N ALA A 98 -19.81 -22.69 3.51
CA ALA A 98 -20.20 -21.38 4.03
C ALA A 98 -21.02 -21.49 5.34
N ALA A 99 -21.74 -22.58 5.56
CA ALA A 99 -22.42 -22.82 6.84
C ALA A 99 -21.44 -23.10 8.00
N VAL A 100 -20.23 -23.56 7.70
CA VAL A 100 -19.19 -23.90 8.69
C VAL A 100 -18.19 -22.74 8.86
N TYR A 101 -17.72 -22.17 7.75
CA TYR A 101 -16.65 -21.17 7.71
C TYR A 101 -17.14 -19.74 7.36
N GLY A 102 -18.41 -19.54 7.02
CA GLY A 102 -18.92 -18.24 6.61
C GLY A 102 -18.24 -17.71 5.34
N ASP A 103 -17.91 -16.42 5.35
CA ASP A 103 -17.16 -15.75 4.26
C ASP A 103 -15.65 -16.08 4.28
N ASP A 104 -15.16 -16.84 5.27
CA ASP A 104 -13.73 -17.10 5.50
C ASP A 104 -13.22 -18.39 4.83
N LEU A 105 -14.02 -19.04 3.97
CA LEU A 105 -13.61 -20.27 3.28
C LEU A 105 -12.26 -20.16 2.52
N PRO A 106 -11.98 -19.09 1.75
CA PRO A 106 -10.67 -18.93 1.11
C PRO A 106 -9.52 -18.85 2.11
N ILE A 107 -9.76 -18.26 3.29
CA ILE A 107 -8.78 -18.15 4.37
C ILE A 107 -8.50 -19.54 4.95
N ALA A 108 -9.55 -20.34 5.19
CA ALA A 108 -9.39 -21.71 5.69
C ALA A 108 -8.60 -22.61 4.71
N ILE A 109 -8.82 -22.45 3.40
CA ILE A 109 -8.04 -23.15 2.37
C ILE A 109 -6.57 -22.67 2.39
N ALA A 110 -6.34 -21.36 2.49
CA ALA A 110 -4.98 -20.80 2.59
C ALA A 110 -4.23 -21.31 3.84
N ASP A 111 -4.91 -21.36 4.99
CA ASP A 111 -4.36 -21.88 6.24
C ASP A 111 -3.90 -23.34 6.09
N GLY A 112 -4.67 -24.19 5.41
CA GLY A 112 -4.25 -25.57 5.11
C GLY A 112 -2.96 -25.65 4.29
N ARG A 113 -2.77 -24.74 3.32
CA ARG A 113 -1.53 -24.65 2.51
C ARG A 113 -0.35 -24.19 3.36
N TYR A 114 -0.56 -23.22 4.24
CA TYR A 114 0.46 -22.73 5.17
C TYR A 114 0.85 -23.77 6.22
N GLN A 115 -0.12 -24.51 6.78
CA GLN A 115 0.15 -25.61 7.71
C GLN A 115 1.00 -26.69 7.05
N PHE A 116 0.67 -27.07 5.82
CA PHE A 116 1.48 -28.02 5.05
C PHE A 116 2.90 -27.49 4.82
N ALA A 117 3.06 -26.25 4.38
CA ALA A 117 4.37 -25.63 4.21
C ALA A 117 5.16 -25.56 5.53
N HIS A 118 4.49 -25.29 6.64
CA HIS A 118 5.08 -25.28 7.98
C HIS A 118 5.55 -26.67 8.40
N GLN A 119 4.75 -27.72 8.16
CA GLN A 119 5.14 -29.10 8.44
C GLN A 119 6.36 -29.53 7.62
N VAL A 120 6.39 -29.21 6.32
CA VAL A 120 7.55 -29.47 5.46
C VAL A 120 8.77 -28.69 5.96
N ALA A 121 8.60 -27.42 6.30
CA ALA A 121 9.67 -26.60 6.85
C ALA A 121 10.22 -27.19 8.16
N GLN A 122 9.38 -27.66 9.07
CA GLN A 122 9.82 -28.31 10.31
C GLN A 122 10.62 -29.60 10.06
N GLN A 123 10.30 -30.34 9.00
CA GLN A 123 10.99 -31.59 8.66
C GLN A 123 12.34 -31.36 7.99
N VAL A 124 12.49 -30.26 7.24
CA VAL A 124 13.69 -29.97 6.43
C VAL A 124 14.63 -28.99 7.14
N VAL A 125 14.10 -28.07 7.94
CA VAL A 125 14.88 -27.10 8.71
C VAL A 125 15.40 -27.77 9.99
N SER A 126 16.51 -28.48 9.84
CA SER A 126 17.32 -28.98 10.95
C SER A 126 18.34 -27.91 11.35
N GLY A 127 17.89 -26.94 12.15
CA GLY A 127 18.76 -25.88 12.65
C GLY A 127 18.10 -25.11 13.79
N ARG A 128 18.80 -25.02 14.93
CA ARG A 128 18.43 -24.16 16.06
C ARG A 128 18.20 -22.75 15.49
N SER A 129 17.01 -22.18 15.69
CA SER A 129 16.66 -20.81 15.29
C SER A 129 17.89 -19.93 15.44
N ALA A 130 18.39 -19.38 14.33
CA ALA A 130 19.51 -18.45 14.36
C ALA A 130 19.23 -17.40 15.45
N ALA A 131 20.24 -17.11 16.28
CA ALA A 131 20.08 -16.11 17.33
C ALA A 131 19.46 -14.84 16.72
N PRO A 132 18.45 -14.22 17.37
CA PRO A 132 17.72 -13.09 16.78
C PRO A 132 18.73 -12.03 16.37
N THR A 133 18.71 -11.69 15.08
CA THR A 133 19.61 -10.69 14.53
C THR A 133 19.31 -9.32 15.16
N ARG A 134 20.22 -8.35 15.07
CA ARG A 134 19.94 -6.99 15.55
C ARG A 134 18.70 -6.38 14.89
N SER A 135 18.35 -6.84 13.68
CA SER A 135 17.10 -6.48 13.00
C SER A 135 15.87 -7.02 13.74
N ASP A 136 15.87 -8.30 14.13
CA ASP A 136 14.73 -8.94 14.83
C ASP A 136 14.44 -8.29 16.19
N ARG A 137 15.48 -7.79 16.87
CA ARG A 137 15.32 -7.08 18.15
C ARG A 137 14.69 -5.70 17.97
N SER A 138 15.10 -4.96 16.93
CA SER A 138 14.48 -3.68 16.59
C SER A 138 13.04 -3.88 16.13
N ASP A 139 12.78 -4.91 15.32
CA ASP A 139 11.44 -5.23 14.84
C ASP A 139 10.48 -5.55 15.98
N ARG A 140 10.92 -6.24 17.03
CA ARG A 140 10.06 -6.50 18.21
C ARG A 140 9.61 -5.23 18.93
N VAL A 141 10.42 -4.16 18.92
CA VAL A 141 10.05 -2.85 19.50
C VAL A 141 9.19 -2.06 18.51
N LEU A 142 9.57 -2.06 17.24
CA LEU A 142 8.88 -1.35 16.16
C LEU A 142 7.49 -1.92 15.88
N THR A 143 7.27 -3.22 16.04
CA THR A 143 6.00 -3.91 15.75
C THR A 143 5.10 -4.08 16.96
N HIS A 144 5.53 -3.67 18.16
CA HIS A 144 4.67 -3.73 19.33
C HIS A 144 3.47 -2.78 19.16
N PRO A 145 2.22 -3.20 19.41
CA PRO A 145 1.02 -2.44 19.00
C PRO A 145 0.93 -1.03 19.60
N TRP A 146 1.39 -0.84 20.84
CA TRP A 146 1.44 0.49 21.48
C TRP A 146 2.76 1.24 21.25
N LEU A 147 3.90 0.60 21.54
CA LEU A 147 5.24 1.18 21.35
C LEU A 147 5.54 1.54 19.90
N GLY A 148 5.09 0.73 18.94
CA GLY A 148 5.19 1.00 17.51
C GLY A 148 4.41 2.24 17.09
N LEU A 149 3.19 2.44 17.62
CA LEU A 149 2.38 3.65 17.37
C LEU A 149 3.05 4.91 17.95
N VAL A 150 3.56 4.85 19.18
CA VAL A 150 4.26 5.98 19.82
C VAL A 150 5.56 6.31 19.08
N LEU A 151 6.36 5.30 18.75
CA LEU A 151 7.59 5.46 17.98
C LEU A 151 7.30 6.00 16.58
N PHE A 152 6.19 5.58 15.97
CA PHE A 152 5.71 6.11 14.71
C PHE A 152 5.36 7.58 14.78
N ALA A 153 4.56 7.98 15.76
CA ALA A 153 4.25 9.39 15.99
C ALA A 153 5.52 10.22 16.22
N ALA A 154 6.49 9.69 16.97
CA ALA A 154 7.77 10.36 17.23
C ALA A 154 8.61 10.54 15.95
N ILE A 155 8.74 9.50 15.13
CA ILE A 155 9.49 9.58 13.87
C ILE A 155 8.82 10.55 12.91
N MET A 156 7.50 10.48 12.74
CA MET A 156 6.78 11.45 11.91
C MET A 156 6.92 12.88 12.43
N TYR A 157 6.84 13.09 13.75
CA TYR A 157 7.05 14.40 14.35
C TYR A 157 8.44 14.96 14.02
N VAL A 158 9.50 14.15 14.15
CA VAL A 158 10.87 14.55 13.80
C VAL A 158 10.97 14.84 12.31
N THR A 159 10.41 13.99 11.45
CA THR A 159 10.44 14.20 9.99
C THR A 159 9.74 15.49 9.60
N PHE A 160 8.55 15.78 10.14
CA PHE A 160 7.83 17.02 9.85
C PHE A 160 8.59 18.26 10.34
N ASN A 161 9.16 18.20 11.55
CA ASN A 161 9.99 19.30 12.06
C ASN A 161 11.21 19.54 11.17
N LEU A 162 11.87 18.47 10.71
CA LEU A 162 13.01 18.58 9.80
C LEU A 162 12.60 19.22 8.46
N VAL A 163 11.51 18.76 7.86
CA VAL A 163 10.98 19.32 6.61
C VAL A 163 10.70 20.82 6.76
N GLN A 164 9.98 21.21 7.82
CA GLN A 164 9.64 22.61 8.07
C GLN A 164 10.86 23.46 8.38
N ALA A 165 11.79 22.96 9.21
CA ALA A 165 13.00 23.69 9.58
C ALA A 165 13.89 23.97 8.37
N VAL A 166 13.96 23.04 7.42
CA VAL A 166 14.75 23.21 6.20
C VAL A 166 13.97 24.02 5.15
N ALA A 167 12.65 23.88 5.06
CA ALA A 167 11.85 24.60 4.07
C ALA A 167 11.63 26.09 4.42
N SER A 168 11.41 26.43 5.70
CA SER A 168 11.05 27.78 6.14
C SER A 168 11.98 28.88 5.61
N PRO A 169 13.32 28.75 5.68
CA PRO A 169 14.22 29.79 5.18
C PRO A 169 14.03 30.09 3.69
N TYR A 170 13.68 29.08 2.88
CA TYR A 170 13.40 29.26 1.45
C TYR A 170 12.03 29.87 1.21
N VAL A 171 11.03 29.51 2.01
CA VAL A 171 9.69 30.12 2.00
C VAL A 171 9.82 31.61 2.30
N ASP A 172 10.47 31.95 3.41
CA ASP A 172 10.68 33.33 3.86
C ASP A 172 11.48 34.16 2.85
N TRP A 173 12.44 33.54 2.16
CA TRP A 173 13.20 34.18 1.09
C TRP A 173 12.33 34.49 -0.13
N ILE A 174 11.50 33.53 -0.59
CA ILE A 174 10.57 33.75 -1.72
C ILE A 174 9.58 34.86 -1.34
N ASP A 175 8.94 34.75 -0.18
CA ASP A 175 7.98 35.74 0.29
C ASP A 175 8.62 37.13 0.42
N GLY A 176 9.86 37.20 0.91
CA GLY A 176 10.63 38.45 1.01
C GLY A 176 10.96 39.07 -0.35
N VAL A 177 11.27 38.26 -1.38
CA VAL A 177 11.54 38.75 -2.73
C VAL A 177 10.27 39.26 -3.40
N PHE A 178 9.17 38.51 -3.32
CA PHE A 178 7.91 38.86 -3.96
C PHE A 178 7.27 40.08 -3.30
N ASN A 179 7.13 40.09 -1.97
CA ASN A 179 6.50 41.20 -1.24
C ASN A 179 7.44 42.40 -1.01
N GLY A 180 8.75 42.24 -1.25
CA GLY A 180 9.74 43.31 -1.10
C GLY A 180 10.13 43.92 -2.45
N PRO A 181 11.33 43.62 -2.97
CA PRO A 181 11.89 44.30 -4.14
C PRO A 181 11.03 44.14 -5.40
N LEU A 182 10.35 43.02 -5.58
CA LEU A 182 9.53 42.77 -6.75
C LEU A 182 8.24 43.60 -6.71
N ALA A 183 7.52 43.59 -5.58
CA ALA A 183 6.36 44.45 -5.36
C ALA A 183 6.71 45.94 -5.49
N GLN A 184 7.79 46.38 -4.83
CA GLN A 184 8.24 47.79 -4.86
C GLN A 184 8.69 48.23 -6.26
N GLY A 185 9.45 47.39 -6.97
CA GLY A 185 9.89 47.67 -8.34
C GLY A 185 8.71 47.74 -9.30
N THR A 186 7.72 46.86 -9.14
CA THR A 186 6.51 46.87 -9.97
C THR A 186 5.64 48.10 -9.68
N ALA A 187 5.50 48.48 -8.41
CA ALA A 187 4.81 49.72 -8.02
C ALA A 187 5.47 50.97 -8.62
N ALA A 188 6.81 51.05 -8.58
CA ALA A 188 7.56 52.16 -9.17
C ALA A 188 7.40 52.25 -10.69
N LEU A 189 7.44 51.11 -11.40
CA LEU A 189 7.21 51.04 -12.84
C LEU A 189 5.78 51.46 -13.22
N LEU A 190 4.77 51.00 -12.49
CA LEU A 190 3.38 51.38 -12.75
C LEU A 190 3.13 52.87 -12.47
N ALA A 191 3.79 53.43 -11.45
CA ALA A 191 3.75 54.87 -11.18
C ALA A 191 4.37 55.69 -12.32
N MET A 192 5.48 55.24 -12.90
CA MET A 192 6.11 55.90 -14.06
C MET A 192 5.24 55.91 -15.32
N VAL A 193 4.44 54.86 -15.53
CA VAL A 193 3.54 54.74 -16.69
C VAL A 193 2.20 55.48 -16.46
N GLY A 194 1.97 56.03 -15.25
CA GLY A 194 0.71 56.70 -14.91
C GLY A 194 -0.46 55.73 -14.81
N ALA A 195 -0.21 54.48 -14.39
CA ALA A 195 -1.24 53.48 -14.24
C ALA A 195 -2.28 53.90 -13.19
N PRO A 196 -3.58 53.59 -13.39
CA PRO A 196 -4.62 53.92 -12.44
C PRO A 196 -4.45 53.13 -11.13
N ALA A 197 -4.80 53.75 -10.00
CA ALA A 197 -4.56 53.22 -8.66
C ALA A 197 -5.11 51.79 -8.44
N TRP A 198 -6.28 51.49 -9.02
CA TRP A 198 -6.89 50.16 -8.92
C TRP A 198 -6.03 49.06 -9.57
N LEU A 199 -5.33 49.38 -10.67
CA LEU A 199 -4.48 48.42 -11.38
C LEU A 199 -3.20 48.17 -10.60
N THR A 200 -2.62 49.23 -10.00
CA THR A 200 -1.46 49.11 -9.13
C THR A 200 -1.78 48.24 -7.91
N SER A 201 -2.89 48.49 -7.21
CA SER A 201 -3.30 47.64 -6.09
C SER A 201 -3.60 46.21 -6.50
N LEU A 202 -4.27 45.99 -7.65
CA LEU A 202 -4.54 44.63 -8.12
C LEU A 202 -3.25 43.84 -8.38
N VAL A 203 -2.25 44.46 -9.01
CA VAL A 203 -0.99 43.78 -9.34
C VAL A 203 -0.09 43.64 -8.12
N VAL A 204 0.09 44.71 -7.34
CA VAL A 204 1.04 44.77 -6.23
C VAL A 204 0.52 44.08 -4.97
N ASP A 205 -0.77 44.25 -4.64
CA ASP A 205 -1.37 43.67 -3.43
C ASP A 205 -2.10 42.34 -3.70
N GLY A 206 -2.44 42.06 -4.97
CA GLY A 206 -3.15 40.85 -5.38
C GLY A 206 -2.27 39.83 -6.08
N VAL A 207 -1.84 40.15 -7.31
CA VAL A 207 -1.16 39.19 -8.20
C VAL A 207 0.21 38.79 -7.67
N ILE A 208 1.06 39.75 -7.30
CA ILE A 208 2.43 39.47 -6.84
C ILE A 208 2.43 38.61 -5.56
N PRO A 209 1.69 38.96 -4.49
CA PRO A 209 1.62 38.12 -3.30
C PRO A 209 0.94 36.78 -3.58
N GLY A 210 -0.05 36.73 -4.47
CA GLY A 210 -0.70 35.49 -4.88
C GLY A 210 0.26 34.51 -5.57
N VAL A 211 1.04 34.98 -6.54
CA VAL A 211 2.05 34.16 -7.24
C VAL A 211 3.20 33.81 -6.29
N GLY A 212 3.65 34.75 -5.45
CA GLY A 212 4.65 34.53 -4.42
C GLY A 212 4.24 33.42 -3.47
N GLY A 213 3.00 33.44 -2.98
CA GLY A 213 2.45 32.39 -2.12
C GLY A 213 2.42 31.02 -2.78
N VAL A 214 2.05 30.90 -4.06
CA VAL A 214 2.08 29.62 -4.79
C VAL A 214 3.52 29.10 -4.93
N LEU A 215 4.47 29.98 -5.26
CA LEU A 215 5.89 29.60 -5.40
C LEU A 215 6.53 29.24 -4.07
N ALA A 216 6.13 29.90 -2.98
CA ALA A 216 6.56 29.61 -1.62
C ALA A 216 6.16 28.19 -1.17
N PHE A 217 5.13 27.57 -1.76
CA PHE A 217 4.81 26.17 -1.49
C PHE A 217 5.80 25.17 -2.09
N VAL A 218 6.52 25.53 -3.17
CA VAL A 218 7.40 24.59 -3.89
C VAL A 218 8.54 24.04 -3.02
N PRO A 219 9.30 24.86 -2.26
CA PRO A 219 10.34 24.35 -1.36
C PRO A 219 9.81 23.38 -0.31
N SER A 220 8.63 23.68 0.24
CA SER A 220 7.97 22.84 1.24
C SER A 220 7.57 21.48 0.66
N LEU A 221 7.00 21.46 -0.55
CA LEU A 221 6.68 20.20 -1.26
C LEU A 221 7.93 19.40 -1.59
N LEU A 222 9.00 20.06 -2.07
CA LEU A 222 10.26 19.42 -2.41
C LEU A 222 10.87 18.72 -1.18
N MET A 223 10.94 19.42 -0.04
CA MET A 223 11.46 18.86 1.20
C MET A 223 10.59 17.72 1.73
N LEU A 224 9.26 17.84 1.61
CA LEU A 224 8.34 16.76 1.96
C LEU A 224 8.59 15.50 1.11
N TYR A 225 8.79 15.64 -0.20
CA TYR A 225 9.08 14.50 -1.09
C TYR A 225 10.44 13.87 -0.82
N LEU A 226 11.46 14.68 -0.52
CA LEU A 226 12.78 14.20 -0.07
C LEU A 226 12.66 13.36 1.21
N ALA A 227 11.93 13.87 2.19
CA ALA A 227 11.68 13.16 3.45
C ALA A 227 10.88 11.86 3.23
N LEU A 228 9.86 11.88 2.38
CA LEU A 228 9.11 10.67 2.03
C LEU A 228 9.98 9.63 1.35
N GLY A 229 10.84 10.04 0.40
CA GLY A 229 11.80 9.16 -0.25
C GLY A 229 12.79 8.54 0.74
N LEU A 230 13.25 9.29 1.74
CA LEU A 230 14.10 8.77 2.82
C LEU A 230 13.38 7.71 3.67
N LEU A 231 12.12 7.95 4.01
CA LEU A 231 11.28 7.00 4.78
C LEU A 231 10.93 5.74 3.97
N GLU A 232 10.76 5.88 2.65
CA GLU A 232 10.51 4.77 1.72
C GLU A 232 11.76 3.89 1.58
N GLN A 233 12.92 4.48 1.29
CA GLN A 233 14.18 3.78 1.08
C GLN A 233 14.74 3.12 2.35
N SER A 234 14.46 3.68 3.53
CA SER A 234 14.83 3.06 4.81
C SER A 234 13.97 1.83 5.17
N GLY A 235 12.92 1.53 4.40
CA GLY A 235 11.98 0.45 4.69
C GLY A 235 11.12 0.71 5.94
N TYR A 236 11.10 1.94 6.44
CA TYR A 236 10.32 2.34 7.60
C TYR A 236 8.81 2.35 7.29
N LEU A 237 8.44 2.86 6.11
CA LEU A 237 7.03 2.91 5.67
C LEU A 237 6.37 1.52 5.64
N ALA A 238 7.11 0.47 5.27
CA ALA A 238 6.59 -0.90 5.26
C ALA A 238 6.22 -1.40 6.67
N ARG A 239 7.08 -1.13 7.66
CA ARG A 239 6.82 -1.48 9.07
C ARG A 239 5.71 -0.64 9.67
N ALA A 240 5.72 0.66 9.38
CA ALA A 240 4.68 1.57 9.82
C ALA A 240 3.30 1.15 9.30
N ALA A 241 3.21 0.76 8.02
CA ALA A 241 1.98 0.22 7.45
C ALA A 241 1.53 -1.06 8.18
N PHE A 242 2.44 -1.97 8.51
CA PHE A 242 2.12 -3.18 9.27
C PHE A 242 1.54 -2.88 10.67
N VAL A 243 2.14 -1.95 11.43
CA VAL A 243 1.62 -1.55 12.75
C VAL A 243 0.20 -0.98 12.65
N MET A 244 -0.11 -0.35 11.53
CA MET A 244 -1.32 0.46 11.34
C MET A 244 -2.42 -0.27 10.61
N ASP A 245 -2.08 -1.40 9.99
CA ASP A 245 -3.03 -2.30 9.35
C ASP A 245 -4.14 -2.72 10.33
N ARG A 246 -3.79 -3.02 11.59
CA ARG A 246 -4.77 -3.37 12.63
C ARG A 246 -5.75 -2.25 12.96
N PHE A 247 -5.33 -0.99 12.90
CA PHE A 247 -6.23 0.15 13.14
C PHE A 247 -7.08 0.46 11.90
N MET A 248 -6.48 0.34 10.72
CA MET A 248 -7.16 0.57 9.44
C MET A 248 -8.21 -0.50 9.14
N SER A 249 -7.94 -1.76 9.48
CA SER A 249 -8.88 -2.87 9.28
C SER A 249 -10.17 -2.70 10.09
N VAL A 250 -10.10 -2.12 11.30
CA VAL A 250 -11.28 -1.77 12.11
C VAL A 250 -12.16 -0.72 11.42
N ILE A 251 -11.55 0.18 10.65
CA ILE A 251 -12.23 1.23 9.89
C ILE A 251 -12.68 0.71 8.50
N GLY A 252 -12.30 -0.52 8.13
CA GLY A 252 -12.61 -1.13 6.83
C GLY A 252 -11.66 -0.70 5.71
N LEU A 253 -10.46 -0.25 6.05
CA LEU A 253 -9.41 0.23 5.16
C LEU A 253 -8.22 -0.74 5.13
N HIS A 254 -7.55 -0.79 3.98
CA HIS A 254 -6.32 -1.57 3.82
C HIS A 254 -5.11 -0.85 4.43
N GLY A 255 -4.16 -1.54 5.04
CA GLY A 255 -2.93 -0.95 5.61
C GLY A 255 -2.11 -0.10 4.61
N LYS A 256 -2.19 -0.39 3.30
CA LYS A 256 -1.57 0.46 2.25
C LYS A 256 -2.17 1.87 2.16
N SER A 257 -3.39 2.08 2.65
CA SER A 257 -4.10 3.37 2.67
C SER A 257 -3.57 4.31 3.76
N PHE A 258 -2.83 3.77 4.73
CA PHE A 258 -2.27 4.52 5.84
C PHE A 258 -1.24 5.57 5.40
N VAL A 259 -0.36 5.20 4.47
CA VAL A 259 0.73 6.07 4.00
C VAL A 259 0.17 7.37 3.37
N PRO A 260 -0.81 7.33 2.44
CA PRO A 260 -1.47 8.53 1.96
C PRO A 260 -2.18 9.35 3.04
N LEU A 261 -2.88 8.70 3.99
CA LEU A 261 -3.62 9.41 5.04
C LEU A 261 -2.71 10.23 5.96
N ILE A 262 -1.53 9.69 6.31
CA ILE A 262 -0.54 10.45 7.08
C ILE A 262 0.05 11.59 6.30
N LEU A 263 0.37 11.33 5.04
CA LEU A 263 0.89 12.37 4.17
C LEU A 263 -0.11 13.54 4.09
N GLY A 264 -1.41 13.26 4.23
CA GLY A 264 -2.49 14.25 4.29
C GLY A 264 -2.41 15.22 5.47
N PHE A 265 -1.92 14.78 6.64
CA PHE A 265 -1.64 15.69 7.76
C PHE A 265 -0.52 16.69 7.44
N GLY A 266 0.39 16.33 6.53
CA GLY A 266 1.40 17.24 6.00
C GLY A 266 0.84 18.13 4.90
N CYS A 267 0.55 17.52 3.76
CA CYS A 267 0.01 18.20 2.58
C CYS A 267 -0.96 17.29 1.82
N ASN A 268 -2.17 17.79 1.55
CA ASN A 268 -3.22 17.02 0.89
C ASN A 268 -2.93 16.72 -0.59
N VAL A 269 -2.18 17.57 -1.29
CA VAL A 269 -1.84 17.37 -2.71
C VAL A 269 -1.01 16.09 -2.94
N PRO A 270 0.17 15.91 -2.31
CA PRO A 270 0.96 14.69 -2.46
C PRO A 270 0.27 13.47 -1.84
N ALA A 271 -0.55 13.66 -0.81
CA ALA A 271 -1.34 12.60 -0.20
C ALA A 271 -2.37 12.03 -1.18
N ILE A 272 -3.15 12.88 -1.85
CA ILE A 272 -4.09 12.45 -2.90
C ILE A 272 -3.31 11.77 -4.04
N TYR A 273 -2.19 12.34 -4.49
CA TYR A 273 -1.36 11.74 -5.52
C TYR A 273 -0.83 10.35 -5.11
N ALA A 274 -0.44 10.17 -3.85
CA ALA A 274 0.05 8.91 -3.33
C ALA A 274 -1.01 7.81 -3.32
N THR A 275 -2.31 8.14 -3.28
CA THR A 275 -3.38 7.12 -3.35
C THR A 275 -3.34 6.28 -4.62
N ARG A 276 -2.67 6.75 -5.70
CA ARG A 276 -2.51 6.01 -6.95
C ARG A 276 -1.75 4.69 -6.81
N THR A 277 -0.95 4.52 -5.75
CA THR A 277 -0.21 3.28 -5.49
C THR A 277 -1.09 2.18 -4.88
N ILE A 278 -2.33 2.50 -4.50
CA ILE A 278 -3.29 1.54 -3.97
C ILE A 278 -3.90 0.75 -5.14
N GLU A 279 -3.65 -0.57 -5.16
CA GLU A 279 -4.12 -1.50 -6.18
C GLU A 279 -5.66 -1.50 -6.29
N SER A 280 -6.34 -1.67 -5.15
CA SER A 280 -7.80 -1.69 -5.10
C SER A 280 -8.39 -0.33 -5.53
N PRO A 281 -9.22 -0.28 -6.59
CA PRO A 281 -9.84 0.96 -7.04
C PRO A 281 -10.85 1.51 -6.01
N THR A 282 -11.43 0.64 -5.19
CA THR A 282 -12.35 1.01 -4.12
C THR A 282 -11.61 1.65 -2.96
N ALA A 283 -10.56 1.00 -2.45
CA ALA A 283 -9.73 1.54 -1.37
C ALA A 283 -9.03 2.84 -1.78
N ARG A 284 -8.58 2.95 -3.04
CA ARG A 284 -7.99 4.18 -3.61
C ARG A 284 -8.95 5.36 -3.59
N ARG A 285 -10.18 5.17 -4.09
CA ARG A 285 -11.22 6.22 -4.07
C ARG A 285 -11.58 6.63 -2.66
N LEU A 286 -11.77 5.65 -1.77
CA LEU A 286 -12.13 5.91 -0.38
C LEU A 286 -11.01 6.70 0.33
N THR A 287 -9.76 6.29 0.17
CA THR A 287 -8.60 6.99 0.74
C THR A 287 -8.49 8.42 0.20
N ALA A 288 -8.66 8.63 -1.11
CA ALA A 288 -8.63 9.96 -1.72
C ALA A 288 -9.75 10.88 -1.18
N LEU A 289 -10.93 10.34 -0.88
CA LEU A 289 -12.04 11.07 -0.26
C LEU A 289 -11.78 11.40 1.22
N LEU A 290 -10.98 10.60 1.92
CA LEU A 290 -10.66 10.81 3.33
C LEU A 290 -9.52 11.80 3.56
N VAL A 291 -8.55 11.88 2.65
CA VAL A 291 -7.39 12.78 2.77
C VAL A 291 -7.81 14.24 3.07
N PRO A 292 -8.81 14.84 2.41
CA PRO A 292 -9.24 16.21 2.71
C PRO A 292 -9.76 16.42 4.13
N PHE A 293 -10.17 15.38 4.86
CA PHE A 293 -10.57 15.52 6.27
C PHE A 293 -9.37 15.55 7.22
N MET A 294 -8.19 15.18 6.74
CA MET A 294 -6.93 15.40 7.45
C MET A 294 -6.58 16.90 7.37
N SER A 295 -6.39 17.51 8.53
CA SER A 295 -6.09 18.94 8.63
C SER A 295 -4.59 19.16 8.43
N CYS A 296 -4.22 19.68 7.26
CA CYS A 296 -2.86 20.04 6.93
C CYS A 296 -2.43 21.37 7.57
N THR A 297 -1.12 21.61 7.66
CA THR A 297 -0.53 22.84 8.24
C THR A 297 -1.03 24.11 7.55
N ALA A 298 -1.35 24.06 6.26
CA ALA A 298 -1.89 25.19 5.50
C ALA A 298 -3.30 25.65 5.94
N ARG A 299 -4.07 24.80 6.64
CA ARG A 299 -5.40 25.18 7.17
C ARG A 299 -5.32 25.88 8.53
N LEU A 300 -4.22 25.70 9.26
CA LEU A 300 -4.06 26.26 10.59
C LEU A 300 -4.16 27.79 10.61
N PRO A 301 -3.54 28.57 9.68
CA PRO A 301 -3.70 30.02 9.65
C PRO A 301 -5.17 30.46 9.50
N ILE A 302 -5.94 29.76 8.67
CA ILE A 302 -7.37 30.03 8.48
C ILE A 302 -8.14 29.77 9.77
N TYR A 303 -7.88 28.64 10.43
CA TYR A 303 -8.50 28.32 11.72
C TYR A 303 -8.10 29.30 12.83
N VAL A 304 -6.87 29.80 12.81
CA VAL A 304 -6.38 30.82 13.75
C VAL A 304 -7.08 32.15 13.52
N ILE A 305 -7.16 32.63 12.28
CA ILE A 305 -7.84 33.90 11.96
C ILE A 305 -9.30 33.85 12.40
N PHE A 306 -10.05 32.82 11.99
CA PHE A 306 -11.46 32.69 12.37
C PHE A 306 -11.65 32.38 13.85
N GLY A 307 -10.78 31.56 14.43
CA GLY A 307 -10.80 31.23 15.85
C GLY A 307 -10.61 32.47 16.72
N LEU A 308 -9.64 33.33 16.37
CA LEU A 308 -9.40 34.58 17.07
C LEU A 308 -10.48 35.63 16.80
N ALA A 309 -11.05 35.67 15.60
CA ALA A 309 -12.11 36.62 15.25
C ALA A 309 -13.43 36.34 15.98
N PHE A 310 -13.86 35.08 16.06
CA PHE A 310 -15.14 34.70 16.66
C PHE A 310 -15.04 34.29 18.13
N PHE A 311 -13.92 33.70 18.56
CA PHE A 311 -13.75 33.13 19.90
C PHE A 311 -12.39 33.53 20.52
N PRO A 312 -12.10 34.83 20.70
CA PRO A 312 -10.77 35.31 21.09
C PRO A 312 -10.21 34.68 22.38
N HIS A 313 -11.07 34.39 23.36
CA HIS A 313 -10.66 33.80 24.65
C HIS A 313 -10.57 32.26 24.63
N ARG A 314 -11.12 31.60 23.59
CA ARG A 314 -11.21 30.14 23.47
C ARG A 314 -10.74 29.60 22.12
N ALA A 315 -10.01 30.41 21.35
CA ALA A 315 -9.60 30.10 19.98
C ALA A 315 -8.84 28.76 19.91
N GLY A 316 -7.92 28.53 20.86
CA GLY A 316 -7.17 27.27 20.93
C GLY A 316 -8.06 26.04 21.12
N LEU A 317 -9.09 26.12 21.95
CA LEU A 317 -10.04 25.01 22.18
C LEU A 317 -10.91 24.76 20.95
N VAL A 318 -11.34 25.83 20.27
CA VAL A 318 -12.08 25.73 19.00
C VAL A 318 -11.23 25.08 17.92
N ILE A 319 -9.98 25.52 17.74
CA ILE A 319 -9.04 24.93 16.76
C ILE A 319 -8.84 23.45 17.07
N TRP A 320 -8.56 23.10 18.34
CA TRP A 320 -8.38 21.70 18.74
C TRP A 320 -9.65 20.86 18.49
N GLY A 321 -10.82 21.43 18.77
CA GLY A 321 -12.12 20.82 18.45
C GLY A 321 -12.33 20.59 16.95
N LEU A 322 -11.93 21.53 16.09
CA LEU A 322 -12.01 21.35 14.63
C LEU A 322 -11.11 20.21 14.14
N TYR A 323 -9.90 20.07 14.68
CA TYR A 323 -8.99 18.96 14.33
C TYR A 323 -9.59 17.60 14.72
N LEU A 324 -10.11 17.49 15.94
CA LEU A 324 -10.80 16.27 16.37
C LEU A 324 -12.05 15.99 15.54
N LEU A 325 -12.85 17.02 15.25
CA LEU A 325 -14.04 16.88 14.42
C LEU A 325 -13.68 16.35 13.03
N GLY A 326 -12.60 16.85 12.42
CA GLY A 326 -12.10 16.35 11.13
C GLY A 326 -11.77 14.85 11.18
N MET A 327 -11.08 14.40 12.23
CA MET A 327 -10.74 12.98 12.42
C MET A 327 -11.98 12.11 12.64
N VAL A 328 -12.95 12.58 13.43
CA VAL A 328 -14.22 11.88 13.67
C VAL A 328 -15.04 11.78 12.39
N VAL A 329 -15.17 12.88 11.65
CA VAL A 329 -15.90 12.90 10.37
C VAL A 329 -15.22 11.99 9.35
N ALA A 330 -13.89 11.98 9.27
CA ALA A 330 -13.15 11.04 8.42
C ALA A 330 -13.49 9.58 8.76
N ALA A 331 -13.46 9.21 10.05
CA ALA A 331 -13.79 7.87 10.50
C ALA A 331 -15.25 7.49 10.19
N LEU A 332 -16.19 8.41 10.39
CA LEU A 332 -17.61 8.21 10.06
C LEU A 332 -17.83 8.03 8.56
N VAL A 333 -17.25 8.90 7.74
CA VAL A 333 -17.32 8.81 6.27
C VAL A 333 -16.74 7.49 5.80
N ALA A 334 -15.58 7.08 6.34
CA ALA A 334 -14.97 5.79 6.03
C ALA A 334 -15.91 4.62 6.34
N ALA A 335 -16.48 4.60 7.56
CA ALA A 335 -17.38 3.53 8.01
C ALA A 335 -18.70 3.49 7.22
N VAL A 336 -19.26 4.64 6.85
CA VAL A 336 -20.48 4.71 6.04
C VAL A 336 -20.20 4.25 4.61
N LEU A 337 -19.15 4.76 3.96
CA LEU A 337 -18.85 4.44 2.57
C LEU A 337 -18.46 2.97 2.40
N THR A 338 -17.66 2.40 3.31
CA THR A 338 -17.29 0.97 3.29
C THR A 338 -18.50 0.05 3.43
N ARG A 339 -19.52 0.45 4.19
CA ARG A 339 -20.75 -0.34 4.40
C ARG A 339 -21.81 -0.17 3.31
N THR A 340 -21.83 0.96 2.59
CA THR A 340 -22.94 1.30 1.68
C THR A 340 -22.61 1.20 0.20
N MET A 341 -21.58 1.92 -0.27
CA MET A 341 -21.30 2.10 -1.71
C MET A 341 -19.96 1.51 -2.17
N LEU A 342 -18.98 1.46 -1.28
CA LEU A 342 -17.60 1.13 -1.58
C LEU A 342 -17.16 -0.03 -0.68
N ARG A 343 -17.83 -1.19 -0.78
CA ARG A 343 -17.37 -2.42 -0.13
C ARG A 343 -15.95 -2.69 -0.60
N SER A 344 -14.99 -2.50 0.30
CA SER A 344 -13.59 -2.82 0.01
C SER A 344 -13.47 -4.33 -0.05
N ASP A 345 -13.00 -4.89 -1.16
CA ASP A 345 -12.73 -6.32 -1.36
C ASP A 345 -11.59 -6.87 -0.45
N SER A 346 -11.23 -6.16 0.61
CA SER A 346 -9.91 -6.25 1.24
C SER A 346 -10.03 -6.43 2.76
N ALA A 347 -10.79 -7.45 3.16
CA ALA A 347 -10.67 -8.06 4.48
C ALA A 347 -9.54 -9.13 4.53
N GLY A 348 -8.89 -9.42 3.40
CA GLY A 348 -7.75 -10.33 3.35
C GLY A 348 -6.52 -9.73 4.04
N ALA A 349 -5.97 -10.48 4.99
CA ALA A 349 -4.74 -10.13 5.70
C ALA A 349 -3.62 -9.78 4.70
N MET A 350 -2.98 -8.63 4.91
CA MET A 350 -1.85 -8.20 4.10
C MET A 350 -0.66 -9.14 4.33
N ILE A 351 -0.48 -10.12 3.44
CA ILE A 351 0.74 -10.93 3.39
C ILE A 351 1.81 -10.06 2.75
N MET A 352 2.45 -9.21 3.56
CA MET A 352 3.62 -8.45 3.15
C MET A 352 4.86 -9.23 3.57
N GLU A 353 5.61 -9.77 2.61
CA GLU A 353 6.98 -10.18 2.89
C GLU A 353 7.78 -8.92 3.25
N LEU A 354 8.19 -8.82 4.51
CA LEU A 354 8.82 -7.63 5.04
C LEU A 354 10.19 -7.43 4.35
N PRO A 355 10.40 -6.35 3.58
CA PRO A 355 11.66 -6.15 2.89
C PRO A 355 12.81 -5.94 3.90
N PRO A 356 14.02 -6.46 3.62
CA PRO A 356 15.17 -6.27 4.51
C PRO A 356 15.53 -4.78 4.65
N TYR A 357 16.06 -4.38 5.82
CA TYR A 357 16.58 -3.03 6.05
C TYR A 357 17.65 -2.69 5.01
N GLN A 358 17.48 -1.58 4.29
CA GLN A 358 18.46 -1.07 3.32
C GLN A 358 18.85 0.36 3.67
N ALA A 359 20.11 0.72 3.43
CA ALA A 359 20.58 2.08 3.60
C ALA A 359 20.03 2.95 2.45
N PRO A 360 19.59 4.19 2.72
CA PRO A 360 18.99 5.04 1.71
C PRO A 360 19.99 5.40 0.60
N ALA A 361 19.65 5.08 -0.65
CA ALA A 361 20.41 5.48 -1.82
C ALA A 361 20.10 6.95 -2.17
N TRP A 362 20.97 7.87 -1.75
CA TRP A 362 20.79 9.32 -1.94
C TRP A 362 20.56 9.74 -3.41
N ARG A 363 21.14 9.01 -4.37
CA ARG A 363 20.96 9.28 -5.81
C ARG A 363 19.52 9.04 -6.27
N ASP A 364 18.87 8.02 -5.73
CA ASP A 364 17.49 7.66 -6.11
C ASP A 364 16.49 8.59 -5.43
N ILE A 365 16.74 8.99 -4.18
CA ILE A 365 15.94 9.99 -3.46
C ILE A 365 15.95 11.33 -4.23
N GLY A 366 17.12 11.79 -4.67
CA GLY A 366 17.24 13.03 -5.43
C GLY A 366 16.48 12.99 -6.77
N ARG A 367 16.57 11.88 -7.51
CA ARG A 367 15.81 11.69 -8.75
C ARG A 367 14.29 11.66 -8.51
N GLN A 368 13.87 10.94 -7.47
CA GLN A 368 12.46 10.80 -7.12
C GLN A 368 11.84 12.13 -6.69
N ALA A 369 12.56 12.93 -5.90
CA ALA A 369 12.12 14.25 -5.49
C ALA A 369 11.95 15.18 -6.70
N MET A 370 12.94 15.21 -7.61
CA MET A 370 12.92 16.09 -8.78
C MET A 370 11.84 15.70 -9.80
N GLN A 371 11.60 14.40 -9.99
CA GLN A 371 10.50 13.92 -10.85
C GLN A 371 9.11 14.23 -10.27
N ARG A 372 8.94 14.16 -8.94
CA ARG A 372 7.66 14.44 -8.28
C ARG A 372 7.40 15.93 -8.06
N SER A 373 8.42 16.77 -8.01
CA SER A 373 8.29 18.23 -7.91
C SER A 373 8.17 18.93 -9.26
N GLY A 374 8.68 18.32 -10.34
CA GLY A 374 8.68 18.90 -11.69
C GLY A 374 7.49 18.54 -12.58
N SER A 375 6.62 17.63 -12.14
CA SER A 375 5.34 17.27 -12.79
C SER A 375 4.18 17.89 -12.04
#